data_AF-A0A0H5DQG5-F1
#
_entry.id   AF-A0A0H5DQG5-F1
#
_cell.length_a   1.000
_cell.length_b   1.000
_cell.length_c   1.000
_cell.angle_alpha   90.00
_cell.angle_beta   90.00
_cell.angle_gamma   90.00
#
_symmetry.space_group_name_H-M   'P 1'
#
loop_
_entity.id
_entity.type
_entity.pdbx_description
1 polymer ?
#
loop_
_entity_poly.entity_id
_entity_poly.type
_entity_poly.pdbx_seq_one_letter_code
_entity_poly.pdbx_strand_id
1 'polypeptide(L)'
;MRTVLFLGYPLTDSLQREFTKVDQRLLEMFLSGVAPYLQRIEYRGEVFVGKEVGQAADFNKIKLLEANIYSMLAKIIPSYSFKEIPLSLLPLLDLD
;
A
#
# COMPACT_ATOMS: atom_id res chain seq x y z
N MET A 1 -22.22 5.36 2.95
CA MET A 1 -21.54 4.21 2.32
C MET A 1 -21.14 4.54 0.90
N ARG A 2 -19.88 4.88 0.73
CA ARG A 2 -19.24 5.04 -0.57
C ARG A 2 -18.28 3.87 -0.75
N THR A 3 -18.29 3.24 -1.92
CA THR A 3 -17.27 2.26 -2.26
C THR A 3 -16.05 3.00 -2.78
N VAL A 4 -14.90 2.77 -2.16
CA VAL A 4 -13.61 3.28 -2.60
C VAL A 4 -12.75 2.10 -3.01
N LEU A 5 -12.04 2.22 -4.12
CA LEU A 5 -11.09 1.19 -4.54
C LEU A 5 -9.75 1.46 -3.86
N PHE A 6 -9.06 0.41 -3.44
CA PHE A 6 -7.72 0.49 -2.85
C PHE A 6 -6.78 -0.43 -3.61
N LEU A 7 -5.66 0.12 -4.07
CA LEU A 7 -4.62 -0.66 -4.73
C LEU A 7 -3.54 -0.95 -3.69
N GLY A 8 -3.43 -2.22 -3.30
CA GLY A 8 -2.63 -2.64 -2.15
C GLY A 8 -1.70 -3.80 -2.46
N TYR A 9 -0.49 -3.73 -1.92
CA TYR A 9 0.45 -4.84 -1.91
C TYR A 9 0.17 -5.71 -0.67
N PRO A 10 -0.05 -7.03 -0.85
CA PRO A 10 -0.30 -7.93 0.29
C PRO A 10 0.97 -8.12 1.13
N LEU A 11 0.87 -7.93 2.43
CA LEU A 11 1.96 -8.17 3.36
C LEU A 11 1.88 -9.58 3.94
N THR A 12 2.70 -10.48 3.42
CA THR A 12 2.93 -11.79 4.04
C THR A 12 3.54 -11.64 5.43
N ASP A 13 3.39 -12.65 6.29
CA ASP A 13 3.97 -12.64 7.63
C ASP A 13 5.48 -12.38 7.63
N SER A 14 6.21 -12.90 6.63
CA SER A 14 7.64 -12.64 6.50
C SER A 14 7.93 -11.17 6.24
N LEU A 15 7.16 -10.54 5.35
CA LEU A 15 7.35 -9.15 4.98
C LEU A 15 6.93 -8.24 6.14
N GLN A 16 5.86 -8.56 6.85
CA GLN A 16 5.48 -7.85 8.08
C GLN A 16 6.60 -7.85 9.12
N ARG A 17 7.35 -8.96 9.26
CA ARG A 17 8.54 -9.00 10.12
C ARG A 17 9.68 -8.10 9.60
N GLU A 18 9.88 -8.01 8.29
CA GLU A 18 10.87 -7.07 7.75
C GLU A 18 10.50 -5.62 8.05
N PHE A 19 9.20 -5.25 7.99
CA PHE A 19 8.73 -3.93 8.40
C PHE A 19 9.09 -3.62 9.87
N THR A 20 9.10 -4.60 10.78
CA THR A 20 9.50 -4.35 12.19
C THR A 20 10.98 -4.00 12.37
N LYS A 21 11.82 -4.28 11.36
CA LYS A 21 13.26 -4.01 11.39
C LYS A 21 13.61 -2.66 10.76
N VAL A 22 12.66 -2.03 10.06
CA VAL A 22 12.85 -0.73 9.42
C VAL A 22 12.89 0.36 10.49
N ASP A 23 13.72 1.37 10.28
CA ASP A 23 13.76 2.56 11.14
C ASP A 23 12.35 3.14 11.33
N GLN A 24 11.95 3.31 12.60
CA GLN A 24 10.60 3.72 12.94
C GLN A 24 10.23 5.09 12.36
N ARG A 25 11.17 6.03 12.27
CA ARG A 25 10.92 7.37 11.71
C ARG A 25 10.64 7.28 10.22
N LEU A 26 11.33 6.37 9.53
CA LEU A 26 11.08 6.09 8.11
C LEU A 26 9.66 5.51 7.93
N LEU A 27 9.27 4.53 8.75
CA LEU A 27 7.93 3.97 8.70
C LEU A 27 6.85 5.02 8.96
N GLU A 28 7.05 5.86 9.97
CA GLU A 28 6.13 6.95 10.30
C GLU A 28 5.99 7.91 9.11
N MET A 29 7.09 8.35 8.50
CA MET A 29 7.04 9.22 7.31
C MET A 29 6.24 8.63 6.14
N PHE A 30 6.29 7.31 5.93
CA PHE A 30 5.63 6.67 4.78
C PHE A 30 4.22 6.16 5.06
N LEU A 31 3.91 5.77 6.31
CA LEU A 31 2.68 5.08 6.69
C LEU A 31 1.80 5.83 7.70
N SER A 32 2.35 6.80 8.44
CA SER A 32 1.65 7.46 9.55
C SER A 32 1.73 8.98 9.44
N GLY A 33 0.61 9.65 9.17
CA GLY A 33 0.57 11.12 9.13
C GLY A 33 -0.76 11.68 8.64
N VAL A 34 -0.83 13.01 8.48
CA VAL A 34 -2.01 13.73 7.96
C VAL A 34 -2.24 13.45 6.46
N ALA A 35 -1.17 13.06 5.74
CA ALA A 35 -1.22 12.64 4.34
C ALA A 35 -0.09 11.63 4.06
N PRO A 36 -0.21 10.38 4.55
CA PRO A 36 0.85 9.40 4.40
C PRO A 36 1.01 9.02 2.92
N TYR A 37 2.25 8.71 2.50
CA TYR A 37 2.52 8.33 1.12
C TYR A 37 1.80 7.03 0.74
N LEU A 38 1.78 6.07 1.67
CA LEU A 38 1.08 4.80 1.62
C LEU A 38 0.22 4.64 2.87
N GLN A 39 -0.87 3.90 2.76
CA GLN A 39 -1.73 3.52 3.89
C GLN A 39 -1.57 2.03 4.14
N ARG A 40 -1.61 1.63 5.43
CA ARG A 40 -1.73 0.23 5.83
C ARG A 40 -3.18 -0.04 6.20
N ILE A 41 -3.76 -1.08 5.63
CA ILE A 41 -5.14 -1.51 5.90
C ILE A 41 -5.18 -3.00 6.22
N GLU A 42 -6.25 -3.43 6.88
CA GLU A 42 -6.61 -4.83 7.01
C GLU A 42 -7.89 -5.09 6.21
N TYR A 43 -7.87 -6.12 5.36
CA TYR A 43 -9.00 -6.51 4.54
C TYR A 43 -9.14 -8.03 4.55
N ARG A 44 -10.28 -8.52 5.07
CA ARG A 44 -10.59 -9.95 5.20
C ARG A 44 -9.49 -10.77 5.94
N GLY A 45 -8.86 -10.17 6.94
CA GLY A 45 -7.81 -10.80 7.74
C GLY A 45 -6.41 -10.78 7.11
N GLU A 46 -6.26 -10.15 5.94
CA GLU A 46 -4.97 -9.92 5.30
C GLU A 46 -4.58 -8.44 5.41
N VAL A 47 -3.28 -8.20 5.57
CA VAL A 47 -2.74 -6.83 5.69
C VAL A 47 -2.26 -6.37 4.33
N PHE A 48 -2.65 -5.17 3.93
CA PHE A 48 -2.20 -4.54 2.69
C PHE A 48 -1.53 -3.20 2.97
N VAL A 49 -0.54 -2.86 2.14
CA VAL A 49 0.05 -1.52 2.10
C VAL A 49 -0.09 -0.96 0.69
N GLY A 50 -0.64 0.24 0.58
CA GLY A 50 -1.00 0.77 -0.72
C GLY A 50 -1.65 2.14 -0.66
N LYS A 51 -2.59 2.38 -1.57
CA LYS A 51 -3.28 3.67 -1.66
C LYS A 51 -4.67 3.53 -2.24
N GLU A 52 -5.57 4.39 -1.79
CA GLU A 52 -6.86 4.58 -2.43
C GLU A 52 -6.71 5.04 -3.89
N VAL A 53 -7.51 4.40 -4.74
CA VAL A 53 -7.68 4.73 -6.15
C VAL A 53 -8.81 5.75 -6.22
N GLY A 54 -8.47 6.99 -6.57
CA GLY A 54 -9.44 8.07 -6.70
C GLY A 54 -10.59 7.74 -7.67
N GLN A 55 -11.74 8.42 -7.51
CA GLN A 55 -13.01 8.10 -8.19
C GLN A 55 -13.00 8.09 -9.74
N ALA A 56 -11.95 8.62 -10.38
CA ALA A 56 -11.82 8.75 -11.83
C ALA A 56 -10.44 8.26 -12.34
N ALA A 57 -9.97 7.14 -11.80
CA ALA A 57 -8.73 6.52 -12.24
C ALA A 57 -8.95 5.72 -13.53
N ASP A 58 -8.36 6.18 -14.63
CA ASP A 58 -8.18 5.36 -15.82
C ASP A 58 -7.02 4.35 -15.61
N PHE A 59 -6.88 3.42 -16.54
CA PHE A 59 -5.86 2.38 -16.47
C PHE A 59 -4.42 2.92 -16.40
N ASN A 60 -4.14 4.06 -17.06
CA ASN A 60 -2.80 4.66 -17.03
C ASN A 60 -2.49 5.24 -15.64
N LYS A 61 -3.48 5.88 -15.00
CA LYS A 61 -3.35 6.35 -13.61
C LYS A 61 -3.14 5.19 -12.64
N ILE A 62 -3.84 4.07 -12.84
CA ILE A 62 -3.66 2.86 -12.02
C ILE A 62 -2.23 2.32 -12.18
N LYS A 63 -1.71 2.21 -13.41
CA LYS A 63 -0.32 1.79 -13.65
C LYS A 63 0.71 2.73 -13.03
N LEU A 64 0.48 4.03 -13.10
CA LEU A 64 1.36 5.01 -12.48
C LEU A 64 1.34 4.87 -10.95
N LEU A 65 0.15 4.62 -10.37
CA LEU A 65 -0.01 4.39 -8.95
C LEU A 65 0.69 3.10 -8.51
N GLU A 66 0.55 2.01 -9.27
CA GLU A 66 1.28 0.76 -9.06
C GLU A 66 2.80 0.98 -9.03
N ALA A 67 3.35 1.65 -10.04
CA ALA A 67 4.78 1.95 -10.10
C ALA A 67 5.23 2.82 -8.92
N ASN A 68 4.38 3.76 -8.48
CA ASN A 68 4.63 4.59 -7.30
C ASN A 68 4.67 3.74 -6.02
N ILE A 69 3.69 2.86 -5.80
CA ILE A 69 3.64 2.00 -4.62
C ILE A 69 4.87 1.11 -4.55
N TYR A 70 5.26 0.44 -5.64
CA TYR A 70 6.49 -0.36 -5.67
C TYR A 70 7.74 0.47 -5.38
N SER A 71 7.83 1.69 -5.94
CA SER A 71 8.97 2.58 -5.69
C SER A 71 9.07 2.98 -4.22
N MET A 72 7.94 3.23 -3.55
CA MET A 72 7.92 3.57 -2.14
C MET A 72 8.26 2.36 -1.27
N LEU A 73 7.68 1.18 -1.54
CA LEU A 73 8.00 -0.05 -0.82
C LEU A 73 9.50 -0.39 -0.92
N ALA A 74 10.10 -0.25 -2.10
CA ALA A 74 11.54 -0.46 -2.30
C ALA A 74 12.43 0.56 -1.58
N LYS A 75 11.91 1.75 -1.23
CA LYS A 75 12.64 2.71 -0.37
C LYS A 75 12.55 2.33 1.11
N ILE A 76 11.44 1.72 1.53
CA ILE A 76 11.22 1.28 2.91
C ILE A 76 12.03 0.01 3.20
N ILE A 77 12.00 -0.96 2.29
CA ILE A 77 12.74 -2.23 2.41
C ILE A 77 13.55 -2.47 1.12
N PRO A 78 14.74 -1.88 0.99
CA PRO A 78 15.54 -1.97 -0.25
C PRO A 78 16.03 -3.37 -0.59
N SER A 79 16.10 -4.27 0.39
CA SER A 79 16.54 -5.65 0.22
C SER A 79 15.48 -6.57 -0.40
N TYR A 80 14.24 -6.12 -0.56
CA TYR A 80 13.11 -6.94 -1.01
C TYR A 80 12.65 -6.59 -2.44
N SER A 81 12.42 -7.62 -3.27
CA SER A 81 11.96 -7.48 -4.66
C SER A 81 10.43 -7.42 -4.73
N PHE A 82 9.86 -6.23 -4.59
CA PHE A 82 8.40 -6.06 -4.59
C PHE A 82 7.73 -6.31 -5.95
N LYS A 83 8.45 -6.16 -7.07
CA LYS A 83 7.86 -6.20 -8.42
C LYS A 83 7.40 -7.59 -8.88
N GLU A 84 7.74 -8.64 -8.14
CA GLU A 84 7.41 -10.03 -8.49
C GLU A 84 6.00 -10.43 -8.05
N ILE A 85 5.39 -9.67 -7.14
CA ILE A 85 4.05 -9.95 -6.61
C ILE A 85 3.11 -8.82 -7.03
N PRO A 86 2.00 -9.13 -7.71
CA PRO A 86 1.07 -8.12 -8.19
C PRO A 86 0.33 -7.42 -7.03
N LEU A 87 0.00 -6.14 -7.21
CA LEU A 87 -0.93 -5.46 -6.32
C LEU A 87 -2.35 -6.00 -6.52
N SER A 88 -3.09 -6.04 -5.41
CA SER A 88 -4.51 -6.37 -5.39
C SER A 88 -5.35 -5.09 -5.42
N LEU A 89 -6.39 -5.08 -6.26
CA LEU A 89 -7.39 -4.02 -6.27
C LEU A 89 -8.57 -4.45 -5.40
N LEU A 90 -8.77 -3.76 -4.28
CA LEU A 90 -9.72 -4.12 -3.23
C LEU A 90 -10.88 -3.12 -3.20
N PRO A 91 -12.14 -3.57 -3.08
CA PRO A 91 -13.27 -2.70 -2.81
C PRO A 91 -13.38 -2.46 -1.30
N LEU A 92 -12.99 -1.26 -0.86
CA LEU A 92 -13.23 -0.81 0.50
C LEU A 92 -14.62 -0.21 0.61
N LEU A 93 -15.31 -0.57 1.68
CA LEU A 93 -16.53 0.12 2.09
C LEU A 93 -16.10 1.25 3.00
N ASP A 94 -16.18 2.46 2.47
CA ASP A 94 -15.91 3.65 3.24
C ASP A 94 -17.15 3.95 4.10
N LEU A 95 -16.92 3.95 5.42
CA LEU A 95 -17.90 4.29 6.45
C LEU A 95 -17.79 5.78 6.79
N ASP A 96 -17.62 6.64 5.78
CA ASP A 96 -18.01 8.03 5.89
C ASP A 96 -19.53 8.14 6.13
#